data_AF-A0A8H5I6A1-F1
#
_entry.id   AF-A0A8H5I6A1-F1
#
_cell.length_a   1.000
_cell.length_b   1.000
_cell.length_c   1.000
_cell.angle_alpha   90.00
_cell.angle_beta   90.00
_cell.angle_gamma   90.00
#
_symmetry.space_group_name_H-M   'P 1'
#
loop_
_entity.id
_entity.type
_entity.pdbx_description
1 polymer ?
#
loop_
_entity_poly.entity_id
_entity_poly.type
_entity_poly.pdbx_seq_one_letter_code
_entity_poly.pdbx_strand_id
1 'polypeptide(L)'
;PSPPNVSVLELNLTQEDLVFSQPLGKVPNRGLEQQNDIIINGVTYLQTVNDVTNTATGRGDGTKTGIHTETGFWLNVPQTNNNPVEGNTLVRLGSIPHGTTINAQGNPPVVTDGPPEISQRPINPFVIGDPKDLQIKPSQTASLNNTARLPQDLSLFIEQGSITQDILDNPIQILLDINSQLNITKTNTFTVSTQFAPTPGGGTANIAFLVGASSQGPNANAVQMESTFWVEIVESEITVQDYTPGKPLLLQPAYKPIQGKTTPPLPTFSVTPPGPVTGPKTIPVTYTQIQYSQTVNINFSGLTWPHLSLATLVPSQPIEVDYPSS
;
A
#
# COMPACT_ATOMS: atom_id res chain seq x y z
N PRO A 1 -5.36 30.06 2.25
CA PRO A 1 -6.29 29.81 3.38
C PRO A 1 -7.66 29.36 2.85
N SER A 2 -7.92 28.05 2.85
CA SER A 2 -9.29 27.56 2.64
C SER A 2 -10.11 27.86 3.90
N PRO A 3 -11.36 28.36 3.79
CA PRO A 3 -12.24 28.53 4.93
C PRO A 3 -12.37 27.21 5.72
N PRO A 4 -12.58 27.23 7.05
CA PRO A 4 -12.59 26.05 7.92
C PRO A 4 -13.69 25.02 7.64
N ASN A 5 -14.47 25.16 6.55
CA ASN A 5 -15.71 24.43 6.28
C ASN A 5 -15.79 23.82 4.87
N VAL A 6 -14.66 23.60 4.18
CA VAL A 6 -14.67 23.01 2.83
C VAL A 6 -13.97 21.66 2.84
N SER A 7 -14.63 20.61 2.33
CA SER A 7 -14.00 19.32 2.06
C SER A 7 -12.93 19.48 0.97
N VAL A 8 -11.66 19.32 1.34
CA VAL A 8 -10.53 19.39 0.41
C VAL A 8 -10.12 17.99 -0.02
N LEU A 9 -9.97 17.77 -1.32
CA LEU A 9 -9.31 16.57 -1.85
C LEU A 9 -7.80 16.79 -1.84
N GLU A 10 -7.08 16.05 -1.01
CA GLU A 10 -5.62 16.08 -1.02
C GLU A 10 -5.09 14.91 -1.86
N LEU A 11 -4.22 15.23 -2.82
CA LEU A 11 -3.55 14.27 -3.68
C LEU A 11 -2.05 14.36 -3.41
N ASN A 12 -1.48 13.34 -2.77
CA ASN A 12 -0.06 13.29 -2.49
C ASN A 12 0.61 12.19 -3.33
N LEU A 13 1.76 12.52 -3.89
CA LEU A 13 2.76 11.55 -4.33
C LEU A 13 3.64 11.23 -3.12
N THR A 14 3.77 9.95 -2.78
CA THR A 14 4.35 9.55 -1.50
C THR A 14 5.59 8.69 -1.65
N GLN A 15 6.45 8.75 -0.63
CA GLN A 15 7.47 7.75 -0.38
C GLN A 15 7.16 7.04 0.93
N GLU A 16 7.16 5.71 0.88
CA GLU A 16 6.77 4.85 1.99
C GLU A 16 7.88 3.88 2.38
N ASP A 17 8.09 3.72 3.68
CA ASP A 17 8.86 2.63 4.26
C ASP A 17 7.94 1.74 5.09
N LEU A 18 8.02 0.42 4.87
CA LEU A 18 7.30 -0.59 5.65
C LEU A 18 8.29 -1.61 6.20
N VAL A 19 8.46 -1.62 7.51
CA VAL A 19 9.45 -2.44 8.20
C VAL A 19 8.74 -3.49 9.04
N PHE A 20 9.13 -4.75 8.88
CA PHE A 20 8.61 -5.88 9.67
C PHE A 20 9.67 -6.38 10.66
N SER A 21 9.24 -6.77 11.86
CA SER A 21 10.12 -7.44 12.81
C SER A 21 10.33 -8.91 12.46
N GLN A 22 11.24 -9.55 13.20
CA GLN A 22 11.22 -11.01 13.33
C GLN A 22 9.88 -11.50 13.90
N PRO A 23 9.51 -12.78 13.66
CA PRO A 23 8.30 -13.36 14.21
C PRO A 23 8.23 -13.26 15.73
N LEU A 24 7.03 -13.01 16.26
CA LEU A 24 6.74 -12.94 17.70
C LEU A 24 6.96 -14.30 18.40
N GLY A 25 6.89 -15.40 17.66
CA GLY A 25 6.99 -16.75 18.19
C GLY A 25 5.64 -17.24 18.71
N LYS A 26 5.58 -17.67 19.98
CA LYS A 26 4.37 -18.24 20.58
C LYS A 26 3.69 -17.21 21.48
N VAL A 27 2.56 -16.66 21.03
CA VAL A 27 1.73 -15.72 21.79
C VAL A 27 0.47 -16.46 22.28
N PRO A 28 0.41 -16.92 23.54
CA PRO A 28 -0.72 -17.69 24.04
C PRO A 28 -1.96 -16.81 24.25
N ASN A 29 -3.13 -17.31 23.86
CA ASN A 29 -4.44 -16.74 24.16
C ASN A 29 -5.33 -17.80 24.82
N ARG A 30 -6.04 -17.40 25.87
CA ARG A 30 -6.83 -18.32 26.69
C ARG A 30 -8.16 -18.64 26.03
N GLY A 31 -8.44 -19.93 25.90
CA GLY A 31 -9.78 -20.42 25.60
C GLY A 31 -10.65 -20.45 26.85
N LEU A 32 -11.96 -20.61 26.65
CA LEU A 32 -12.95 -20.74 27.71
C LEU A 32 -13.79 -22.01 27.51
N GLU A 33 -14.03 -22.73 28.60
CA GLU A 33 -14.81 -23.97 28.64
C GLU A 33 -14.34 -25.01 27.60
N GLN A 34 -15.12 -25.23 26.55
CA GLN A 34 -14.83 -26.23 25.51
C GLN A 34 -13.79 -25.72 24.51
N GLN A 35 -13.55 -24.41 24.42
CA GLN A 35 -12.53 -23.84 23.54
C GLN A 35 -11.15 -24.00 24.17
N ASN A 36 -10.25 -24.71 23.50
CA ASN A 36 -8.85 -24.80 23.90
C ASN A 36 -8.15 -23.44 23.75
N ASP A 37 -7.08 -23.26 24.54
CA ASP A 37 -6.11 -22.19 24.33
C ASP A 37 -5.56 -22.27 22.90
N ILE A 38 -5.29 -21.09 22.32
CA ILE A 38 -4.66 -20.97 21.00
C ILE A 38 -3.30 -20.29 21.12
N ILE A 39 -2.42 -20.56 20.17
CA ILE A 39 -1.14 -19.87 20.04
C ILE A 39 -1.17 -19.04 18.77
N ILE A 40 -1.14 -17.72 18.94
CA ILE A 40 -1.00 -16.77 17.84
C ILE A 40 0.49 -16.59 17.55
N ASN A 41 0.83 -16.39 16.28
CA ASN A 41 2.14 -15.88 15.86
C ASN A 41 1.92 -14.67 14.94
N GLY A 42 2.96 -13.90 14.65
CA GLY A 42 2.85 -12.73 13.81
C GLY A 42 4.15 -11.96 13.73
N VAL A 43 4.08 -10.76 13.17
CA VAL A 43 5.17 -9.78 13.12
C VAL A 43 4.62 -8.42 13.53
N THR A 44 5.44 -7.60 14.18
CA THR A 44 5.16 -6.17 14.26
C THR A 44 5.49 -5.51 12.93
N TYR A 45 4.83 -4.39 12.62
CA TYR A 45 5.25 -3.52 11.54
C TYR A 45 5.30 -2.05 11.99
N LEU A 46 6.17 -1.31 11.32
CA LEU A 46 6.22 0.15 11.32
C LEU A 46 6.10 0.63 9.88
N GLN A 47 5.06 1.39 9.59
CA GLN A 47 4.85 2.09 8.33
C GLN A 47 5.18 3.57 8.53
N THR A 48 5.93 4.17 7.61
CA THR A 48 6.17 5.62 7.59
C THR A 48 5.92 6.13 6.17
N VAL A 49 5.11 7.18 6.04
CA VAL A 49 4.77 7.78 4.75
C VAL A 49 5.18 9.25 4.75
N ASN A 50 5.90 9.65 3.72
CA ASN A 50 6.29 11.02 3.46
C ASN A 50 5.59 11.52 2.20
N ASP A 51 5.03 12.72 2.26
CA ASP A 51 4.67 13.48 1.07
C ASP A 51 5.96 13.96 0.38
N VAL A 52 6.05 13.70 -0.93
CA VAL A 52 7.11 14.15 -1.82
C VAL A 52 6.54 14.88 -3.05
N THR A 53 5.29 15.35 -2.97
CA THR A 53 4.63 16.11 -4.03
C THR A 53 5.37 17.42 -4.29
N ASN A 54 5.80 17.62 -5.53
CA ASN A 54 6.47 18.85 -5.95
C ASN A 54 5.63 19.59 -6.98
N THR A 55 4.98 20.67 -6.54
CA THR A 55 4.15 21.50 -7.41
C THR A 55 4.95 22.29 -8.45
N ALA A 56 6.27 22.43 -8.29
CA ALA A 56 7.12 23.15 -9.25
C ALA A 56 7.56 22.27 -10.43
N THR A 57 7.60 20.95 -10.25
CA THR A 57 8.00 19.98 -11.29
C THR A 57 6.84 19.11 -11.77
N GLY A 58 5.75 19.01 -10.98
CA GLY A 58 4.68 18.06 -11.20
C GLY A 58 5.10 16.61 -10.91
N ARG A 59 6.12 16.37 -10.08
CA ARG A 59 6.69 15.03 -9.81
C ARG A 59 6.74 14.73 -8.31
N GLY A 60 7.04 13.47 -7.98
CA GLY A 60 7.29 13.00 -6.62
C GLY A 60 8.74 13.24 -6.16
N ASP A 61 9.31 14.41 -6.46
CA ASP A 61 10.70 14.79 -6.16
C ASP A 61 10.79 15.97 -5.17
N GLY A 62 9.73 16.19 -4.40
CA GLY A 62 9.63 17.22 -3.39
C GLY A 62 10.45 16.92 -2.13
N THR A 63 10.56 17.91 -1.25
CA THR A 63 11.17 17.71 0.06
C THR A 63 10.27 16.84 0.91
N LYS A 64 10.82 15.75 1.46
CA LYS A 64 10.08 14.81 2.31
C LYS A 64 9.42 15.51 3.49
N THR A 65 8.11 15.38 3.58
CA THR A 65 7.31 15.82 4.73
C THR A 65 6.58 14.63 5.32
N GLY A 66 6.86 14.27 6.57
CA GLY A 66 6.18 13.14 7.22
C GLY A 66 4.69 13.42 7.41
N ILE A 67 3.84 12.60 6.78
CA ILE A 67 2.38 12.73 6.84
C ILE A 67 1.71 11.57 7.58
N HIS A 68 2.41 10.44 7.73
CA HIS A 68 1.87 9.26 8.37
C HIS A 68 2.96 8.44 9.06
N THR A 69 2.65 7.90 10.24
CA THR A 69 3.43 6.84 10.88
C THR A 69 2.47 5.87 11.56
N GLU A 70 2.49 4.59 11.21
CA GLU A 70 1.57 3.61 11.75
C GLU A 70 2.38 2.44 12.34
N THR A 71 2.03 2.03 13.55
CA THR A 71 2.61 0.84 14.18
C THR A 71 1.53 -0.19 14.45
N GLY A 72 1.88 -1.46 14.28
CA GLY A 72 0.87 -2.50 14.41
C GLY A 72 1.42 -3.91 14.38
N PHE A 73 0.50 -4.85 14.19
CA PHE A 73 0.79 -6.27 14.08
C PHE A 73 0.09 -6.86 12.85
N TRP A 74 0.80 -7.76 12.17
CA TRP A 74 0.19 -8.79 11.35
C TRP A 74 0.21 -10.10 12.13
N LEU A 75 -0.96 -10.66 12.39
CA LEU A 75 -1.15 -11.85 13.21
C LEU A 75 -1.76 -12.98 12.38
N ASN A 76 -1.21 -14.17 12.56
CA ASN A 76 -1.77 -15.42 12.07
C ASN A 76 -2.52 -16.09 13.22
N VAL A 77 -3.86 -16.08 13.16
CA VAL A 77 -4.73 -16.67 14.18
C VAL A 77 -5.13 -18.07 13.73
N PRO A 78 -4.76 -19.13 14.48
CA PRO A 78 -5.08 -20.50 14.08
C PRO A 78 -6.59 -20.76 14.12
N GLN A 79 -7.02 -21.76 13.36
CA GLN A 79 -8.41 -22.23 13.34
C GLN A 79 -8.93 -22.52 14.76
N THR A 80 -10.18 -22.15 15.00
CA THR A 80 -10.94 -22.48 16.20
C THR A 80 -12.14 -23.38 15.85
N ASN A 81 -12.45 -24.35 16.70
CA ASN A 81 -13.46 -25.38 16.39
C ASN A 81 -14.74 -25.26 17.22
N ASN A 82 -14.78 -24.39 18.23
CA ASN A 82 -15.89 -24.35 19.19
C ASN A 82 -16.53 -22.95 19.29
N ASN A 83 -15.76 -21.92 19.67
CA ASN A 83 -16.31 -20.57 19.80
C ASN A 83 -15.25 -19.47 19.57
N PRO A 84 -15.30 -18.74 18.43
CA PRO A 84 -16.12 -19.04 17.25
C PRO A 84 -15.64 -20.33 16.56
N VAL A 85 -16.46 -20.92 15.68
CA VAL A 85 -15.98 -21.90 14.71
C VAL A 85 -15.49 -21.11 13.50
N GLU A 86 -14.18 -20.96 13.37
CA GLU A 86 -13.58 -20.09 12.37
C GLU A 86 -12.31 -20.74 11.80
N GLY A 87 -12.09 -20.55 10.50
CA GLY A 87 -10.87 -20.98 9.85
C GLY A 87 -9.63 -20.25 10.38
N ASN A 88 -8.49 -20.55 9.78
CA ASN A 88 -7.31 -19.72 9.98
C ASN A 88 -7.61 -18.30 9.48
N THR A 89 -7.26 -17.26 10.25
CA THR A 89 -7.47 -15.86 9.84
C THR A 89 -6.19 -15.07 9.95
N LEU A 90 -6.05 -14.11 9.03
CA LEU A 90 -5.02 -13.09 9.06
C LEU A 90 -5.61 -11.82 9.68
N VAL A 91 -4.93 -11.26 10.68
CA VAL A 91 -5.39 -10.07 11.40
C VAL A 91 -4.35 -8.96 11.31
N ARG A 92 -4.78 -7.76 10.93
CA ARG A 92 -3.99 -6.53 10.99
C ARG A 92 -4.52 -5.63 12.10
N LEU A 93 -3.65 -5.35 13.07
CA LEU A 93 -3.88 -4.35 14.11
C LEU A 93 -3.02 -3.14 13.80
N GLY A 94 -3.54 -1.93 13.95
CA GLY A 94 -2.79 -0.70 13.65
C GLY A 94 -3.23 0.48 14.51
N SER A 95 -2.29 1.32 14.92
CA SER A 95 -2.54 2.60 15.60
C SER A 95 -2.02 3.75 14.76
N ILE A 96 -2.91 4.71 14.47
CA ILE A 96 -2.72 5.74 13.46
C ILE A 96 -2.75 7.13 14.12
N PRO A 97 -1.75 8.01 13.84
CA PRO A 97 -1.57 9.30 14.50
C PRO A 97 -2.65 10.33 14.15
N HIS A 98 -3.50 10.02 13.17
CA HIS A 98 -4.71 10.77 12.89
C HIS A 98 -5.82 10.56 13.95
N GLY A 99 -5.59 9.70 14.95
CA GLY A 99 -6.51 9.48 16.07
C GLY A 99 -7.43 8.27 15.88
N THR A 100 -6.97 7.26 15.15
CA THR A 100 -7.72 6.04 14.87
C THR A 100 -6.89 4.80 15.18
N THR A 101 -7.51 3.74 15.69
CA THR A 101 -6.94 2.39 15.79
C THR A 101 -7.84 1.43 15.02
N ILE A 102 -7.26 0.41 14.41
CA ILE A 102 -7.96 -0.59 13.59
C ILE A 102 -7.73 -2.01 14.13
N ASN A 103 -8.75 -2.84 13.95
CA ASN A 103 -8.64 -4.30 13.94
C ASN A 103 -9.29 -4.79 12.63
N ALA A 104 -8.48 -5.24 11.69
CA ALA A 104 -8.93 -5.77 10.41
C ALA A 104 -8.62 -7.27 10.32
N GLN A 105 -9.55 -8.03 9.78
CA GLN A 105 -9.46 -9.49 9.69
C GLN A 105 -9.67 -9.93 8.24
N GLY A 106 -9.16 -11.11 7.90
CA GLY A 106 -9.28 -11.66 6.56
C GLY A 106 -8.89 -13.12 6.48
N ASN A 107 -9.11 -13.70 5.31
CA ASN A 107 -8.66 -15.05 5.01
C ASN A 107 -7.15 -15.11 4.85
N PRO A 108 -6.54 -16.30 4.97
CA PRO A 108 -5.14 -16.51 4.67
C PRO A 108 -4.84 -16.25 3.18
N PRO A 109 -3.57 -16.00 2.81
CA PRO A 109 -3.21 -15.70 1.43
C PRO A 109 -3.55 -16.82 0.44
N VAL A 110 -4.01 -16.42 -0.74
CA VAL A 110 -4.22 -17.29 -1.90
C VAL A 110 -3.08 -17.07 -2.90
N VAL A 111 -2.48 -18.15 -3.39
CA VAL A 111 -1.38 -18.10 -4.35
C VAL A 111 -1.90 -18.30 -5.77
N THR A 112 -1.52 -17.43 -6.67
CA THR A 112 -1.79 -17.54 -8.12
C THR A 112 -0.50 -17.38 -8.91
N ASP A 113 -0.46 -17.98 -10.10
CA ASP A 113 0.61 -17.73 -11.06
C ASP A 113 0.37 -16.40 -11.79
N GLY A 114 1.46 -15.69 -12.10
CA GLY A 114 1.41 -14.42 -12.82
C GLY A 114 1.05 -13.20 -11.96
N PRO A 115 0.88 -12.02 -12.59
CA PRO A 115 0.46 -10.80 -11.93
C PRO A 115 -0.98 -10.89 -11.40
N PRO A 116 -1.34 -10.13 -10.35
CA PRO A 116 -2.70 -10.11 -9.83
C PRO A 116 -3.68 -9.42 -10.79
N GLU A 117 -4.93 -9.87 -10.75
CA GLU A 117 -6.06 -9.08 -11.22
C GLU A 117 -6.43 -8.05 -10.14
N ILE A 118 -6.34 -6.76 -10.47
CA ILE A 118 -6.67 -5.67 -9.55
C ILE A 118 -7.89 -4.93 -10.08
N SER A 119 -8.97 -4.95 -9.31
CA SER A 119 -10.21 -4.22 -9.64
C SER A 119 -10.03 -2.72 -9.47
N GLN A 120 -10.80 -1.94 -10.24
CA GLN A 120 -10.80 -0.48 -10.14
C GLN A 120 -11.28 -0.04 -8.75
N ARG A 121 -10.69 1.05 -8.23
CA ARG A 121 -11.09 1.65 -6.95
C ARG A 121 -11.30 3.15 -7.13
N PRO A 122 -12.54 3.60 -7.44
CA PRO A 122 -12.84 5.03 -7.55
C PRO A 122 -12.80 5.71 -6.18
N ILE A 123 -12.54 7.02 -6.17
CA ILE A 123 -12.48 7.84 -4.95
C ILE A 123 -13.67 8.79 -4.80
N ASN A 124 -14.74 8.59 -5.58
CA ASN A 124 -15.92 9.44 -5.51
C ASN A 124 -16.60 9.30 -4.14
N PRO A 125 -16.91 10.42 -3.46
CA PRO A 125 -17.70 10.35 -2.25
C PRO A 125 -19.14 9.95 -2.59
N PHE A 126 -19.84 9.40 -1.62
CA PHE A 126 -21.22 8.93 -1.78
C PHE A 126 -22.05 9.19 -0.53
N VAL A 127 -23.37 9.14 -0.64
CA VAL A 127 -24.27 9.34 0.52
C VAL A 127 -24.05 8.24 1.56
N ILE A 128 -23.93 8.61 2.84
CA ILE A 128 -23.69 7.64 3.92
C ILE A 128 -24.76 6.53 3.88
N GLY A 129 -24.31 5.28 3.76
CA GLY A 129 -25.17 4.10 3.69
C GLY A 129 -25.68 3.74 2.29
N ASP A 130 -25.42 4.57 1.27
CA ASP A 130 -25.75 4.28 -0.12
C ASP A 130 -24.54 4.49 -1.05
N PRO A 131 -23.68 3.46 -1.22
CA PRO A 131 -22.52 3.51 -2.12
C PRO A 131 -22.84 3.76 -3.60
N LYS A 132 -24.12 3.67 -4.02
CA LYS A 132 -24.54 3.89 -5.41
C LYS A 132 -24.89 5.36 -5.68
N ASP A 133 -25.22 6.12 -4.63
CA ASP A 133 -25.50 7.55 -4.73
C ASP A 133 -24.20 8.37 -4.67
N LEU A 134 -23.48 8.38 -5.80
CA LEU A 134 -22.21 9.08 -5.97
C LEU A 134 -22.39 10.60 -6.02
N GLN A 135 -21.52 11.32 -5.34
CA GLN A 135 -21.55 12.77 -5.16
C GLN A 135 -20.30 13.44 -5.73
N ILE A 136 -20.08 13.26 -7.03
CA ILE A 136 -18.89 13.75 -7.76
C ILE A 136 -18.64 15.23 -7.46
N LYS A 137 -17.40 15.57 -7.09
CA LYS A 137 -16.98 16.95 -6.77
C LYS A 137 -16.18 17.56 -7.90
N PRO A 138 -16.24 18.90 -8.11
CA PRO A 138 -15.37 19.59 -9.07
C PRO A 138 -13.87 19.34 -8.82
N SER A 139 -13.46 19.10 -7.56
CA SER A 139 -12.08 18.73 -7.22
C SER A 139 -11.60 17.43 -7.86
N GLN A 140 -12.52 16.59 -8.35
CA GLN A 140 -12.21 15.35 -9.07
C GLN A 140 -12.03 15.55 -10.59
N THR A 141 -12.09 16.78 -11.09
CA THR A 141 -11.76 17.09 -12.49
C THR A 141 -10.37 17.70 -12.56
N ALA A 142 -9.43 16.99 -13.18
CA ALA A 142 -8.02 17.34 -13.16
C ALA A 142 -7.72 18.66 -13.90
N SER A 143 -8.44 18.94 -14.97
CA SER A 143 -8.29 20.17 -15.78
C SER A 143 -8.80 21.45 -15.11
N LEU A 144 -9.56 21.35 -14.01
CA LEU A 144 -10.03 22.53 -13.27
C LEU A 144 -8.95 23.00 -12.29
N ASN A 145 -8.49 24.24 -12.44
CA ASN A 145 -7.31 24.80 -11.75
C ASN A 145 -7.61 25.62 -10.48
N ASN A 146 -8.85 25.63 -9.99
CA ASN A 146 -9.23 26.36 -8.77
C ASN A 146 -10.38 25.66 -8.04
N THR A 147 -10.12 24.44 -7.59
CA THR A 147 -11.08 23.62 -6.84
C THR A 147 -10.60 23.43 -5.40
N ALA A 148 -11.45 22.89 -4.53
CA ALA A 148 -11.05 22.48 -3.19
C ALA A 148 -10.18 21.21 -3.27
N ARG A 149 -8.98 21.36 -3.83
CA ARG A 149 -7.98 20.31 -4.03
C ARG A 149 -6.58 20.84 -3.72
N LEU A 150 -5.72 19.98 -3.18
CA LEU A 150 -4.29 20.20 -3.10
C LEU A 150 -3.58 19.07 -3.85
N PRO A 151 -2.72 19.35 -4.85
CA PRO A 151 -2.48 20.65 -5.47
C PRO A 151 -3.71 21.20 -6.24
N GLN A 152 -3.83 22.53 -6.31
CA GLN A 152 -4.93 23.19 -7.04
C GLN A 152 -4.76 23.06 -8.55
N ASP A 153 -3.57 23.37 -9.07
CA ASP A 153 -3.24 23.26 -10.49
C ASP A 153 -2.49 21.95 -10.76
N LEU A 154 -3.08 21.10 -11.61
CA LEU A 154 -2.49 19.82 -12.00
C LEU A 154 -1.80 19.86 -13.37
N SER A 155 -1.68 21.02 -14.02
CA SER A 155 -1.15 21.12 -15.39
C SER A 155 0.22 20.47 -15.55
N LEU A 156 1.16 20.75 -14.65
CA LEU A 156 2.49 20.11 -14.66
C LEU A 156 2.41 18.61 -14.34
N PHE A 157 1.52 18.18 -13.43
CA PHE A 157 1.34 16.77 -13.10
C PHE A 157 0.77 15.97 -14.27
N ILE A 158 -0.15 16.57 -15.03
CA ILE A 158 -0.72 16.00 -16.25
C ILE A 158 0.37 15.88 -17.32
N GLU A 159 1.19 16.93 -17.51
CA GLU A 159 2.32 16.91 -18.45
C GLU A 159 3.34 15.80 -18.12
N GLN A 160 3.62 15.60 -16.83
CA GLN A 160 4.53 14.56 -16.34
C GLN A 160 3.89 13.17 -16.22
N GLY A 161 2.57 13.06 -16.37
CA GLY A 161 1.83 11.81 -16.20
C GLY A 161 1.73 11.31 -14.75
N SER A 162 2.05 12.14 -13.76
CA SER A 162 2.10 11.75 -12.34
C SER A 162 0.73 11.85 -11.64
N ILE A 163 -0.12 12.78 -12.06
CA ILE A 163 -1.52 12.90 -11.65
C ILE A 163 -2.33 13.32 -12.88
N THR A 164 -3.04 12.36 -13.47
CA THR A 164 -3.89 12.56 -14.66
C THR A 164 -5.36 12.35 -14.32
N GLN A 165 -6.28 12.67 -15.24
CA GLN A 165 -7.70 12.36 -15.04
C GLN A 165 -7.93 10.84 -14.89
N ASP A 166 -7.26 10.03 -15.72
CA ASP A 166 -7.40 8.57 -15.66
C ASP A 166 -6.92 8.00 -14.32
N ILE A 167 -5.82 8.53 -13.78
CA ILE A 167 -5.35 8.18 -12.42
C ILE A 167 -6.35 8.65 -11.37
N LEU A 168 -6.94 9.84 -11.53
CA LEU A 168 -7.89 10.38 -10.56
C LEU A 168 -9.22 9.59 -10.53
N ASP A 169 -9.67 9.13 -11.69
CA ASP A 169 -10.86 8.28 -11.84
C ASP A 169 -10.60 6.86 -11.31
N ASN A 170 -9.38 6.36 -11.49
CA ASN A 170 -8.97 5.05 -11.00
C ASN A 170 -7.47 5.01 -10.59
N PRO A 171 -7.14 5.30 -9.32
CA PRO A 171 -5.74 5.34 -8.89
C PRO A 171 -5.01 3.98 -9.02
N ILE A 172 -5.76 2.87 -9.05
CA ILE A 172 -5.23 1.52 -9.30
C ILE A 172 -4.44 1.42 -10.61
N GLN A 173 -4.68 2.32 -11.58
CA GLN A 173 -3.92 2.36 -12.82
C GLN A 173 -2.40 2.45 -12.57
N ILE A 174 -1.96 3.09 -11.48
CA ILE A 174 -0.55 3.16 -11.09
C ILE A 174 0.05 1.76 -10.89
N LEU A 175 -0.65 0.88 -10.15
CA LEU A 175 -0.19 -0.49 -9.90
C LEU A 175 -0.19 -1.32 -11.18
N LEU A 176 -1.24 -1.19 -11.99
CA LEU A 176 -1.37 -1.89 -13.28
C LEU A 176 -0.28 -1.47 -14.28
N ASP A 177 0.08 -0.19 -14.29
CA ASP A 177 1.15 0.35 -15.11
C ASP A 177 2.51 -0.23 -14.74
N ILE A 178 2.80 -0.32 -13.44
CA ILE A 178 4.00 -0.97 -12.92
C ILE A 178 4.01 -2.45 -13.33
N ASN A 179 2.91 -3.17 -13.11
CA ASN A 179 2.83 -4.61 -13.38
C ASN A 179 3.04 -4.92 -14.87
N SER A 180 2.57 -4.06 -15.76
CA SER A 180 2.75 -4.23 -17.21
C SER A 180 4.20 -4.14 -17.71
N GLN A 181 5.13 -3.73 -16.85
CA GLN A 181 6.55 -3.54 -17.16
C GLN A 181 7.47 -4.58 -16.49
N LEU A 182 6.90 -5.46 -15.66
CA LEU A 182 7.60 -6.47 -14.88
C LEU A 182 7.20 -7.89 -15.32
N ASN A 183 8.07 -8.87 -15.06
CA ASN A 183 7.74 -10.29 -15.21
C ASN A 183 7.37 -10.89 -13.84
N ILE A 184 6.14 -10.61 -13.39
CA ILE A 184 5.60 -11.19 -12.15
C ILE A 184 5.20 -12.63 -12.44
N THR A 185 5.81 -13.58 -11.73
CA THR A 185 5.59 -15.02 -11.97
C THR A 185 4.67 -15.67 -10.96
N LYS A 186 4.57 -15.11 -9.75
CA LYS A 186 3.66 -15.58 -8.69
C LYS A 186 3.17 -14.43 -7.83
N THR A 187 1.96 -14.55 -7.34
CA THR A 187 1.34 -13.58 -6.44
C THR A 187 0.66 -14.27 -5.26
N ASN A 188 0.99 -13.84 -4.03
CA ASN A 188 0.25 -14.20 -2.82
C ASN A 188 -0.70 -13.06 -2.48
N THR A 189 -2.00 -13.29 -2.59
CA THR A 189 -3.03 -12.25 -2.40
C THR A 189 -3.77 -12.48 -1.09
N PHE A 190 -3.93 -11.42 -0.29
CA PHE A 190 -4.84 -11.43 0.86
C PHE A 190 -5.50 -10.07 1.05
N THR A 191 -6.72 -10.09 1.58
CA THR A 191 -7.49 -8.89 1.93
C THR A 191 -7.86 -8.96 3.39
N VAL A 192 -7.68 -7.85 4.11
CA VAL A 192 -8.19 -7.66 5.47
C VAL A 192 -9.16 -6.49 5.53
N SER A 193 -10.21 -6.61 6.34
CA SER A 193 -11.25 -5.60 6.52
C SER A 193 -11.61 -5.45 7.99
N THR A 194 -11.89 -4.22 8.41
CA THR A 194 -12.44 -3.94 9.76
C THR A 194 -13.90 -4.38 9.89
N GLN A 195 -14.53 -4.82 8.81
CA GLN A 195 -15.89 -5.36 8.76
C GLN A 195 -15.90 -6.69 7.98
N PHE A 196 -15.07 -7.65 8.43
CA PHE A 196 -14.93 -8.96 7.80
C PHE A 196 -16.02 -9.93 8.31
N ALA A 197 -17.12 -10.05 7.56
CA ALA A 197 -18.22 -10.94 7.89
C ALA A 197 -18.08 -12.31 7.18
N PRO A 198 -18.61 -13.41 7.75
CA PRO A 198 -19.39 -13.50 8.99
C PRO A 198 -18.52 -13.62 10.27
N THR A 199 -17.20 -13.59 10.15
CA THR A 199 -16.27 -13.70 11.29
C THR A 199 -16.51 -12.58 12.32
N PRO A 200 -16.71 -12.91 13.60
CA PRO A 200 -16.93 -11.88 14.62
C PRO A 200 -15.67 -11.07 14.91
N GLY A 201 -15.85 -9.84 15.41
CA GLY A 201 -14.77 -8.93 15.76
C GLY A 201 -14.41 -7.94 14.64
N GLY A 202 -13.24 -7.33 14.77
CA GLY A 202 -12.82 -6.22 13.90
C GLY A 202 -13.46 -4.89 14.28
N GLY A 203 -12.98 -3.81 13.65
CA GLY A 203 -13.57 -2.48 13.76
C GLY A 203 -12.55 -1.35 13.68
N THR A 204 -13.08 -0.14 13.76
CA THR A 204 -12.31 1.10 13.93
C THR A 204 -12.66 1.72 15.29
N ALA A 205 -11.67 2.34 15.94
CA ALA A 205 -11.88 3.14 17.14
C ALA A 205 -11.29 4.53 16.90
N ASN A 206 -12.10 5.57 17.05
CA ASN A 206 -11.74 6.96 16.76
C ASN A 206 -11.72 7.82 18.03
N ILE A 207 -10.85 8.83 18.06
CA ILE A 207 -10.87 9.86 19.10
C ILE A 207 -12.13 10.75 18.97
N ALA A 208 -12.51 11.41 20.07
CA ALA A 208 -13.69 12.26 20.14
C ALA A 208 -13.74 13.36 19.06
N PHE A 209 -12.58 13.93 18.69
CA PHE A 209 -12.50 14.94 17.63
C PHE A 209 -13.03 14.42 16.29
N LEU A 210 -12.64 13.20 15.89
CA LEU A 210 -13.07 12.62 14.62
C LEU A 210 -14.56 12.27 14.61
N VAL A 211 -15.04 11.70 15.72
CA VAL A 211 -16.45 11.30 15.91
C VAL A 211 -17.37 12.52 15.95
N GLY A 212 -16.90 13.64 16.51
CA GLY A 212 -17.69 14.86 16.67
C GLY A 212 -18.81 14.72 17.70
N ALA A 213 -19.55 15.81 17.91
CA ALA A 213 -20.73 15.81 18.77
C ALA A 213 -21.96 15.30 17.98
N SER A 214 -22.84 14.56 18.65
CA SER A 214 -24.04 13.99 18.02
C SER A 214 -24.91 15.01 17.28
N SER A 215 -24.97 16.25 17.77
CA SER A 215 -25.76 17.34 17.16
C SER A 215 -25.12 18.00 15.94
N GLN A 216 -23.82 17.80 15.71
CA GLN A 216 -23.06 18.44 14.61
C GLN A 216 -22.55 17.43 13.58
N GLY A 217 -22.57 16.14 13.92
CA GLY A 217 -21.99 15.08 13.10
C GLY A 217 -20.46 15.01 13.23
N PRO A 218 -19.83 14.08 12.50
CA PRO A 218 -18.40 13.84 12.59
C PRO A 218 -17.56 14.84 11.80
N ASN A 219 -16.35 15.12 12.31
CA ASN A 219 -15.34 15.89 11.59
C ASN A 219 -14.63 15.05 10.53
N ALA A 220 -14.34 13.77 10.84
CA ALA A 220 -13.69 12.81 9.93
C ALA A 220 -13.73 11.39 10.53
N ASN A 221 -14.93 10.83 10.74
CA ASN A 221 -15.07 9.54 11.42
C ASN A 221 -14.72 8.38 10.49
N ALA A 222 -13.60 7.68 10.72
CA ALA A 222 -13.23 6.50 9.95
C ALA A 222 -14.14 5.31 10.34
N VAL A 223 -14.98 4.84 9.42
CA VAL A 223 -16.02 3.84 9.70
C VAL A 223 -15.69 2.44 9.19
N GLN A 224 -14.79 2.34 8.21
CA GLN A 224 -14.36 1.09 7.63
C GLN A 224 -12.98 1.27 7.01
N MET A 225 -12.13 0.26 7.14
CA MET A 225 -10.93 0.11 6.33
C MET A 225 -10.94 -1.27 5.69
N GLU A 226 -10.57 -1.32 4.41
CA GLU A 226 -10.21 -2.55 3.70
C GLU A 226 -8.86 -2.36 3.01
N SER A 227 -7.97 -3.34 3.14
CA SER A 227 -6.70 -3.37 2.42
C SER A 227 -6.46 -4.72 1.77
N THR A 228 -6.11 -4.71 0.49
CA THR A 228 -5.62 -5.88 -0.25
C THR A 228 -4.13 -5.74 -0.47
N PHE A 229 -3.39 -6.82 -0.20
CA PHE A 229 -1.96 -6.94 -0.42
C PHE A 229 -1.69 -8.03 -1.46
N TRP A 230 -0.69 -7.77 -2.30
CA TRP A 230 -0.15 -8.68 -3.30
C TRP A 230 1.35 -8.81 -3.05
N VAL A 231 1.78 -9.95 -2.52
CA VAL A 231 3.21 -10.26 -2.31
C VAL A 231 3.68 -11.08 -3.49
N GLU A 232 4.48 -10.45 -4.34
CA GLU A 232 4.78 -10.90 -5.70
C GLU A 232 6.22 -11.37 -5.82
N ILE A 233 6.45 -12.41 -6.63
CA ILE A 233 7.77 -12.81 -7.08
C ILE A 233 7.98 -12.29 -8.49
N VAL A 234 9.04 -11.50 -8.66
CA VAL A 234 9.44 -10.91 -9.95
C VAL A 234 10.72 -11.57 -10.43
N GLU A 235 10.70 -12.03 -11.67
CA GLU A 235 11.88 -12.49 -12.39
C GLU A 235 12.45 -11.37 -13.25
N SER A 236 13.77 -11.21 -13.23
CA SER A 236 14.47 -10.22 -14.05
C SER A 236 15.92 -10.64 -14.26
N GLU A 237 16.72 -9.75 -14.82
CA GLU A 237 18.14 -9.91 -15.05
C GLU A 237 18.89 -8.64 -14.64
N ILE A 238 20.11 -8.80 -14.13
CA ILE A 238 21.06 -7.71 -13.94
C ILE A 238 22.25 -7.89 -14.88
N THR A 239 22.87 -6.78 -15.30
CA THR A 239 24.04 -6.83 -16.19
C THR A 239 25.28 -6.25 -15.52
N VAL A 240 26.30 -7.09 -15.38
CA VAL A 240 27.66 -6.66 -15.03
C VAL A 240 28.36 -6.25 -16.33
N GLN A 241 28.82 -5.00 -16.43
CA GLN A 241 29.55 -4.52 -17.61
C GLN A 241 31.06 -4.84 -17.46
N ASP A 242 31.84 -3.90 -16.95
CA ASP A 242 33.24 -4.15 -16.59
C ASP A 242 33.37 -4.18 -15.07
N TYR A 243 34.22 -5.08 -14.57
CA TYR A 243 34.52 -5.17 -13.15
C TYR A 243 36.00 -5.33 -12.91
N THR A 244 36.54 -4.48 -12.06
CA THR A 244 37.88 -4.64 -11.48
C THR A 244 37.72 -5.09 -10.03
N PRO A 245 38.40 -6.17 -9.58
CA PRO A 245 38.28 -6.68 -8.23
C PRO A 245 38.42 -5.61 -7.15
N GLY A 246 37.47 -5.57 -6.23
CA GLY A 246 37.48 -4.62 -5.13
C GLY A 246 36.18 -4.65 -4.33
N LYS A 247 35.25 -3.73 -4.66
CA LYS A 247 33.98 -3.57 -3.96
C LYS A 247 32.83 -4.23 -4.73
N PRO A 248 31.76 -4.69 -4.05
CA PRO A 248 30.57 -5.16 -4.72
C PRO A 248 29.99 -4.11 -5.69
N LEU A 249 29.44 -4.58 -6.80
CA LEU A 249 28.63 -3.79 -7.72
C LEU A 249 27.20 -3.69 -7.19
N LEU A 250 26.63 -2.49 -7.24
CA LEU A 250 25.22 -2.25 -6.94
C LEU A 250 24.47 -2.06 -8.26
N LEU A 251 23.61 -3.02 -8.59
CA LEU A 251 22.93 -3.12 -9.88
C LEU A 251 21.42 -3.12 -9.69
N GLN A 252 20.69 -2.49 -10.61
CA GLN A 252 19.24 -2.58 -10.67
C GLN A 252 18.81 -3.65 -11.68
N PRO A 253 17.72 -4.39 -11.42
CA PRO A 253 17.15 -5.33 -12.37
C PRO A 253 16.64 -4.60 -13.62
N ALA A 254 16.69 -5.28 -14.76
CA ALA A 254 16.06 -4.83 -15.98
C ALA A 254 14.52 -4.80 -15.81
N TYR A 255 13.88 -3.88 -16.51
CA TYR A 255 12.43 -3.85 -16.67
C TYR A 255 12.12 -3.39 -18.09
N LYS A 256 10.85 -3.53 -18.51
CA LYS A 256 10.42 -3.20 -19.87
C LYS A 256 9.73 -1.84 -19.88
N PRO A 257 10.43 -0.71 -20.07
CA PRO A 257 9.84 0.61 -19.97
C PRO A 257 8.73 0.80 -21.00
N ILE A 258 7.60 1.35 -20.56
CA ILE A 258 6.50 1.74 -21.43
C ILE A 258 6.29 3.25 -21.28
N GLN A 259 6.36 3.97 -22.40
CA GLN A 259 6.22 5.43 -22.41
C GLN A 259 4.86 5.85 -21.85
N GLY A 260 4.87 6.85 -20.96
CA GLY A 260 3.66 7.39 -20.32
C GLY A 260 3.13 6.57 -19.15
N LYS A 261 3.77 5.44 -18.80
CA LYS A 261 3.41 4.63 -17.63
C LYS A 261 4.31 4.92 -16.45
N THR A 262 3.76 4.75 -15.25
CA THR A 262 4.52 4.88 -14.00
C THR A 262 5.71 3.92 -13.99
N THR A 263 6.92 4.43 -13.75
CA THR A 263 8.12 3.60 -13.66
C THR A 263 8.08 2.72 -12.40
N PRO A 264 8.39 1.41 -12.49
CA PRO A 264 8.48 0.55 -11.32
C PRO A 264 9.58 1.03 -10.35
N PRO A 265 9.34 1.02 -9.03
CA PRO A 265 10.45 1.01 -8.09
C PRO A 265 11.22 -0.31 -8.24
N LEU A 266 12.54 -0.26 -8.16
CA LEU A 266 13.41 -1.41 -8.36
C LEU A 266 14.29 -1.62 -7.13
N PRO A 267 14.47 -2.87 -6.65
CA PRO A 267 15.45 -3.16 -5.63
C PRO A 267 16.87 -2.93 -6.17
N THR A 268 17.83 -2.93 -5.26
CA THR A 268 19.25 -2.98 -5.59
C THR A 268 19.79 -4.39 -5.34
N PHE A 269 20.62 -4.90 -6.24
CA PHE A 269 21.36 -6.14 -6.08
C PHE A 269 22.84 -5.84 -5.81
N SER A 270 23.43 -6.56 -4.88
CA SER A 270 24.87 -6.54 -4.58
C SER A 270 25.52 -7.77 -5.22
N VAL A 271 26.51 -7.56 -6.08
CA VAL A 271 27.22 -8.63 -6.79
C VAL A 271 28.72 -8.45 -6.63
N THR A 272 29.43 -9.50 -6.22
CA THR A 272 30.89 -9.51 -6.17
C THR A 272 31.44 -10.58 -7.10
N PRO A 273 31.87 -10.23 -8.33
CA PRO A 273 32.54 -11.19 -9.18
C PRO A 273 33.86 -11.70 -8.56
N PRO A 274 34.22 -12.99 -8.72
CA PRO A 274 35.41 -13.59 -8.11
C PRO A 274 36.72 -13.12 -8.74
N GLY A 275 36.66 -12.44 -9.90
CA GLY A 275 37.79 -11.93 -10.65
C GLY A 275 37.34 -10.83 -11.61
N PRO A 276 38.26 -10.26 -12.40
CA PRO A 276 37.91 -9.21 -13.35
C PRO A 276 36.88 -9.70 -14.38
N VAL A 277 35.97 -8.81 -14.75
CA VAL A 277 34.96 -9.03 -15.81
C VAL A 277 35.19 -8.00 -16.89
N THR A 278 35.14 -8.43 -18.15
CA THR A 278 35.25 -7.55 -19.32
C THR A 278 34.06 -7.79 -20.22
N GLY A 279 33.31 -6.73 -20.49
CA GLY A 279 32.10 -6.78 -21.31
C GLY A 279 30.88 -7.38 -20.60
N PRO A 280 29.69 -7.22 -21.21
CA PRO A 280 28.42 -7.50 -20.56
C PRO A 280 28.25 -8.98 -20.20
N LYS A 281 27.97 -9.25 -18.92
CA LYS A 281 27.47 -10.53 -18.43
C LYS A 281 26.14 -10.34 -17.72
N THR A 282 25.13 -11.05 -18.22
CA THR A 282 23.78 -11.06 -17.65
C THR A 282 23.66 -12.14 -16.59
N ILE A 283 23.01 -11.81 -15.48
CA ILE A 283 22.74 -12.73 -14.36
C ILE A 283 21.23 -12.72 -14.12
N PRO A 284 20.53 -13.88 -14.21
CA PRO A 284 19.13 -13.96 -13.86
C PRO A 284 18.96 -13.77 -12.35
N VAL A 285 17.95 -13.01 -11.96
CA VAL A 285 17.65 -12.69 -10.57
C VAL A 285 16.15 -12.81 -10.30
N THR A 286 15.82 -13.08 -9.04
CA THR A 286 14.46 -12.98 -8.53
C THR A 286 14.43 -12.08 -7.32
N TYR A 287 13.31 -11.38 -7.14
CA TYR A 287 13.06 -10.61 -5.92
C TYR A 287 11.59 -10.63 -5.55
N THR A 288 11.32 -10.35 -4.29
CA THR A 288 9.96 -10.15 -3.78
C THR A 288 9.64 -8.66 -3.77
N GLN A 289 8.44 -8.29 -4.22
CA GLN A 289 7.86 -6.97 -3.99
C GLN A 289 6.51 -7.09 -3.27
N ILE A 290 6.06 -5.99 -2.68
CA ILE A 290 4.73 -5.89 -2.09
C ILE A 290 3.99 -4.76 -2.80
N GLN A 291 2.86 -5.09 -3.42
CA GLN A 291 1.86 -4.09 -3.76
C GLN A 291 0.73 -4.11 -2.75
N TYR A 292 0.13 -2.96 -2.48
CA TYR A 292 -1.13 -2.91 -1.75
C TYR A 292 -2.04 -1.81 -2.27
N SER A 293 -3.33 -1.97 -2.00
CA SER A 293 -4.32 -0.91 -2.04
C SER A 293 -5.12 -0.92 -0.75
N GLN A 294 -5.37 0.24 -0.17
CA GLN A 294 -6.11 0.42 1.07
C GLN A 294 -7.12 1.55 0.90
N THR A 295 -8.38 1.25 1.18
CA THR A 295 -9.44 2.25 1.23
C THR A 295 -9.91 2.40 2.67
N VAL A 296 -9.88 3.62 3.19
CA VAL A 296 -10.53 4.00 4.43
C VAL A 296 -11.76 4.83 4.10
N ASN A 297 -12.95 4.36 4.49
CA ASN A 297 -14.17 5.13 4.37
C ASN A 297 -14.28 6.08 5.56
N ILE A 298 -14.30 7.38 5.28
CA ILE A 298 -14.36 8.44 6.28
C ILE A 298 -15.68 9.20 6.15
N ASN A 299 -16.46 9.27 7.23
CA ASN A 299 -17.74 9.96 7.23
C ASN A 299 -17.60 11.37 7.78
N PHE A 300 -18.00 12.35 6.98
CA PHE A 300 -18.19 13.75 7.39
C PHE A 300 -18.99 14.51 6.34
N SER A 301 -19.63 15.62 6.75
CA SER A 301 -20.46 16.45 5.87
C SER A 301 -21.58 15.66 5.15
N GLY A 302 -22.14 14.64 5.82
CA GLY A 302 -23.23 13.81 5.29
C GLY A 302 -22.83 12.80 4.21
N LEU A 303 -21.54 12.68 3.89
CA LEU A 303 -21.01 11.79 2.88
C LEU A 303 -20.00 10.80 3.48
N THR A 304 -19.86 9.67 2.82
CA THR A 304 -18.70 8.79 2.95
C THR A 304 -17.67 9.20 1.90
N TRP A 305 -16.44 9.42 2.34
CA TRP A 305 -15.30 9.77 1.51
C TRP A 305 -14.32 8.59 1.46
N PRO A 306 -14.18 7.90 0.32
CA PRO A 306 -13.15 6.88 0.14
C PRO A 306 -11.76 7.52 0.12
N HIS A 307 -10.99 7.31 1.18
CA HIS A 307 -9.59 7.71 1.25
C HIS A 307 -8.72 6.53 0.80
N LEU A 308 -8.23 6.59 -0.43
CA LEU A 308 -7.44 5.52 -1.06
C LEU A 308 -5.94 5.79 -0.93
N SER A 309 -5.19 4.75 -0.58
CA SER A 309 -3.72 4.72 -0.62
C SER A 309 -3.27 3.44 -1.32
N LEU A 310 -2.19 3.51 -2.08
CA LEU A 310 -1.59 2.37 -2.78
C LEU A 310 -0.08 2.59 -2.91
N ALA A 311 0.68 1.51 -2.96
CA ALA A 311 2.12 1.57 -3.18
C ALA A 311 2.64 0.27 -3.79
N THR A 312 3.80 0.36 -4.43
CA THR A 312 4.71 -0.76 -4.69
C THR A 312 5.94 -0.58 -3.82
N LEU A 313 6.27 -1.60 -3.02
CA LEU A 313 7.39 -1.62 -2.10
C LEU A 313 8.37 -2.70 -2.53
N VAL A 314 9.66 -2.36 -2.55
CA VAL A 314 10.77 -3.27 -2.86
C VAL A 314 11.74 -3.31 -1.68
N PRO A 315 12.57 -4.36 -1.54
CA PRO A 315 13.60 -4.42 -0.51
C PRO A 315 14.48 -3.17 -0.50
N SER A 316 14.59 -2.54 0.67
CA SER A 316 15.41 -1.34 0.87
C SER A 316 16.90 -1.64 1.01
N GLN A 317 17.24 -2.86 1.47
CA GLN A 317 18.61 -3.33 1.54
C GLN A 317 19.00 -4.05 0.25
N PRO A 318 20.27 -3.93 -0.20
CA PRO A 318 20.75 -4.69 -1.33
C PRO A 318 20.54 -6.20 -1.16
N ILE A 319 20.06 -6.85 -2.20
CA ILE A 319 19.91 -8.31 -2.27
C ILE A 319 21.24 -8.87 -2.76
N GLU A 320 21.90 -9.70 -1.95
CA GLU A 320 23.15 -10.36 -2.35
C GLU A 320 22.85 -11.43 -3.43
N VAL A 321 23.64 -11.41 -4.50
CA VAL A 321 23.55 -12.36 -5.61
C VAL A 321 24.91 -12.97 -5.89
N ASP A 322 24.96 -14.29 -5.90
CA ASP A 322 26.15 -15.03 -6.30
C ASP A 322 26.46 -14.77 -7.77
N TYR A 323 27.73 -14.46 -8.05
CA TYR A 323 28.19 -14.38 -9.42
C TYR A 323 28.40 -15.81 -9.96
N PRO A 324 27.63 -16.26 -10.96
CA PRO A 324 27.71 -17.63 -11.44
C PRO A 324 29.11 -17.91 -11.99
N SER A 325 29.75 -18.96 -11.48
CA SER A 325 30.96 -19.52 -12.07
C SER A 325 30.62 -19.95 -13.50
N SER A 326 31.39 -19.45 -14.46
CA SER A 326 31.32 -19.88 -15.87
C SER A 326 31.38 -21.38 -16.01
#